data_AF-A0A1C6HHW4-F1
#
_entry.id   AF-A0A1C6HHW4-F1
#
_cell.length_a   1.000
_cell.length_b   1.000
_cell.length_c   1.000
_cell.angle_alpha   90.00
_cell.angle_beta   90.00
_cell.angle_gamma   90.00
#
_symmetry.space_group_name_H-M   'P 1'
#
loop_
_entity.id
_entity.type
_entity.pdbx_description
1 polymer ?
#
loop_
_entity_poly.entity_id
_entity_poly.type
_entity_poly.pdbx_seq_one_letter_code
_entity_poly.pdbx_strand_id
1 'polypeptide(L)'
;MKELQIKEICQEIIDKQTKCNYSVEYILKNKDDIVRAVAVNKHTKSTIQLDIVDGRNHTQNLDYFNFNPDLFLFSDLEREYELLYAPLNVHYAIWRYSKENHETLIHKKGMNLYFDFCKRKDITENTMFLLSLNKIDISKFYHEKNGSYEIIQEMHINDDSIVIGYSPTSPAKFVTWETNGNRKYGFYTGHYFNDYEEAYKDMEKRSKYLLEQNLCRKRNFLRKNKINQER
;
A
#
# COMPACT_ATOMS: atom_id res chain seq x y z
N MET A 1 4.05 1.94 18.79
CA MET A 1 2.63 1.80 19.17
C MET A 1 1.93 1.01 18.07
N LYS A 2 1.10 0.01 18.38
CA LYS A 2 0.42 -0.80 17.34
C LYS A 2 -0.70 0.04 16.69
N GLU A 3 -0.97 -0.14 15.39
CA GLU A 3 -1.97 0.66 14.63
C GLU A 3 -3.32 0.76 15.34
N LEU A 4 -3.81 -0.37 15.89
CA LEU A 4 -5.08 -0.44 16.61
C LEU A 4 -5.12 0.47 17.85
N GLN A 5 -3.99 0.60 18.56
CA GLN A 5 -3.89 1.46 19.74
C GLN A 5 -4.00 2.94 19.35
N ILE A 6 -3.36 3.36 18.25
CA ILE A 6 -3.45 4.74 17.77
C ILE A 6 -4.89 5.07 17.36
N LYS A 7 -5.58 4.13 16.70
CA LYS A 7 -6.98 4.29 16.33
C LYS A 7 -7.90 4.44 17.53
N GLU A 8 -7.70 3.65 18.58
CA GLU A 8 -8.46 3.76 19.82
C GLU A 8 -8.22 5.12 20.50
N ILE A 9 -6.97 5.56 20.61
CA ILE A 9 -6.62 6.87 21.17
C ILE A 9 -7.29 8.01 20.39
N CYS A 10 -7.19 8.01 19.06
CA CYS A 10 -7.82 9.04 18.24
C CYS A 10 -9.35 9.04 18.39
N GLN A 11 -9.97 7.86 18.40
CA GLN A 11 -11.41 7.72 18.58
C GLN A 11 -11.85 8.26 19.94
N GLU A 12 -11.15 7.93 21.03
CA GLU A 12 -11.47 8.43 22.36
C GLU A 12 -11.37 9.96 22.47
N ILE A 13 -10.35 10.57 21.86
CA ILE A 13 -10.20 12.02 21.84
C ILE A 13 -11.39 12.67 21.12
N ILE A 14 -11.74 12.14 19.96
CA ILE A 14 -12.87 12.63 19.16
C ILE A 14 -14.19 12.50 19.93
N ASP A 15 -14.44 11.36 20.56
CA ASP A 15 -15.66 11.12 21.33
C ASP A 15 -15.76 12.10 22.51
N LYS A 16 -14.65 12.34 23.22
CA LYS A 16 -14.58 13.29 24.35
C LYS A 16 -14.82 14.74 23.90
N GLN A 17 -14.21 15.16 22.79
CA GLN A 17 -14.27 16.55 22.32
C GLN A 17 -15.59 16.89 21.63
N THR A 18 -16.13 15.97 20.82
CA THR A 18 -17.31 16.25 19.99
C THR A 18 -18.62 15.81 20.62
N LYS A 19 -18.59 14.80 21.50
CA LYS A 19 -19.79 14.13 22.05
C LYS A 19 -20.78 13.69 20.96
N CYS A 20 -20.25 13.38 19.77
CA CYS A 20 -21.01 13.04 18.57
C CYS A 20 -20.52 11.70 18.01
N ASN A 21 -21.37 11.03 17.23
CA ASN A 21 -21.10 9.69 16.70
C ASN A 21 -20.19 9.74 15.45
N TYR A 22 -18.95 10.19 15.65
CA TYR A 22 -17.89 10.16 14.64
C TYR A 22 -17.19 8.80 14.62
N SER A 23 -16.74 8.38 13.45
CA SER A 23 -15.90 7.20 13.27
C SER A 23 -14.63 7.60 12.54
N VAL A 24 -13.46 7.24 13.10
CA VAL A 24 -12.19 7.43 12.41
C VAL A 24 -12.18 6.61 11.12
N GLU A 25 -11.95 7.28 9.99
CA GLU A 25 -11.85 6.67 8.66
C GLU A 25 -10.40 6.38 8.29
N TYR A 26 -9.48 7.28 8.58
CA TYR A 26 -8.06 7.04 8.38
C TYR A 26 -7.19 7.86 9.32
N ILE A 27 -5.96 7.39 9.51
CA ILE A 27 -4.96 8.02 10.36
C ILE A 27 -3.66 8.12 9.60
N LEU A 28 -3.09 9.31 9.60
CA LEU A 28 -1.81 9.65 9.03
C LEU A 28 -0.82 10.03 10.12
N LYS A 29 0.46 9.92 9.81
CA LYS A 29 1.53 10.46 10.65
C LYS A 29 2.64 11.04 9.78
N ASN A 30 3.19 12.20 10.14
CA ASN A 30 4.34 12.76 9.45
C ASN A 30 5.66 12.50 10.20
N LYS A 31 6.76 12.95 9.61
CA LYS A 31 8.12 12.85 10.18
C LYS A 31 8.32 13.60 11.50
N ASP A 32 7.50 14.62 11.77
CA ASP A 32 7.54 15.43 12.99
C ASP A 32 6.64 14.84 14.10
N ASP A 33 6.30 13.56 13.97
CA ASP A 33 5.42 12.82 14.87
C ASP A 33 3.99 13.38 15.01
N ILE A 34 3.57 14.27 14.10
CA ILE A 34 2.19 14.78 14.04
C ILE A 34 1.28 13.65 13.59
N VAL A 35 0.30 13.30 14.41
CA VAL A 35 -0.73 12.32 14.07
C VAL A 35 -1.98 13.06 13.61
N ARG A 36 -2.47 12.75 12.42
CA ARG A 36 -3.71 13.28 11.87
C ARG A 36 -4.73 12.18 11.73
N ALA A 37 -5.90 12.34 12.33
CA ALA A 37 -7.04 11.44 12.14
C ALA A 37 -8.17 12.18 11.43
N VAL A 38 -8.75 11.56 10.41
CA VAL A 38 -9.97 12.04 9.78
C VAL A 38 -11.12 11.14 10.17
N ALA A 39 -12.22 11.75 10.60
CA ALA A 39 -13.38 11.03 11.09
C ALA A 39 -14.68 11.59 10.51
N VAL A 40 -15.62 10.69 10.25
CA VAL A 40 -16.92 11.02 9.64
C VAL A 40 -18.04 10.71 10.62
N ASN A 41 -18.98 11.64 10.76
CA ASN A 41 -20.18 11.44 11.54
C ASN A 41 -21.08 10.43 10.82
N LYS A 42 -21.49 9.38 11.54
CA LYS A 42 -22.26 8.28 10.95
C LYS A 42 -23.62 8.72 10.41
N HIS A 43 -24.21 9.77 10.99
CA HIS A 43 -25.55 10.26 10.66
C HIS A 43 -25.52 11.44 9.70
N THR A 44 -24.83 12.52 10.07
CA THR A 44 -24.82 13.78 9.31
C THR A 44 -23.86 13.74 8.12
N LYS A 45 -22.94 12.77 8.09
CA LYS A 45 -21.82 12.71 7.15
C LYS A 45 -20.88 13.91 7.20
N SER A 46 -21.01 14.75 8.24
CA SER A 46 -20.01 15.81 8.50
C SER A 46 -18.68 15.17 8.82
N THR A 47 -17.59 15.82 8.42
CA THR A 47 -16.25 15.30 8.59
C THR A 47 -15.43 16.25 9.45
N ILE A 48 -14.58 15.67 10.29
CA ILE A 48 -13.64 16.42 11.12
C ILE A 48 -12.23 15.89 10.89
N GLN A 49 -11.28 16.76 11.17
CA GLN A 49 -9.87 16.41 11.30
C GLN A 49 -9.44 16.65 12.75
N LEU A 50 -8.77 15.66 13.32
CA LEU A 50 -8.05 15.75 14.58
C LEU A 50 -6.55 15.73 14.27
N ASP A 51 -5.82 16.75 14.70
CA ASP A 51 -4.36 16.77 14.71
C ASP A 51 -3.85 16.66 16.15
N ILE A 52 -2.90 15.74 16.38
CA ILE A 52 -2.21 15.55 17.66
C ILE A 52 -0.75 15.96 17.47
N VAL A 53 -0.34 17.01 18.18
CA VAL A 53 1.01 17.60 18.13
C VAL A 53 1.50 17.81 19.56
N ASP A 54 2.62 17.19 19.93
CA ASP A 54 3.24 17.34 21.26
C ASP A 54 2.26 17.14 22.44
N GLY A 55 1.37 16.15 22.31
CA GLY A 55 0.36 15.84 23.32
C GLY A 55 -0.83 16.82 23.39
N ARG A 56 -0.86 17.84 22.53
CA ARG A 56 -2.01 18.71 22.32
C ARG A 56 -2.83 18.22 21.13
N ASN A 57 -4.13 18.41 21.20
CA ASN A 57 -5.08 17.89 20.24
C ASN A 57 -5.98 19.02 19.74
N HIS A 58 -5.97 19.25 18.43
CA HIS A 58 -6.75 20.26 17.74
C HIS A 58 -7.74 19.58 16.81
N THR A 59 -9.03 19.90 16.96
CA THR A 59 -10.09 19.38 16.09
C THR A 59 -10.71 20.51 15.30
N GLN A 60 -10.88 20.30 14.00
CA GLN A 60 -11.52 21.24 13.08
C GLN A 60 -12.53 20.52 12.18
N ASN A 61 -13.59 21.24 11.78
CA ASN A 61 -14.53 20.75 10.78
C ASN A 61 -13.92 20.82 9.38
N LEU A 62 -14.19 19.80 8.57
CA LEU A 62 -13.94 19.80 7.15
C LEU A 62 -15.29 20.00 6.45
N ASP A 63 -15.74 21.26 6.37
CA ASP A 63 -17.09 21.66 5.91
C ASP A 63 -17.44 21.19 4.49
N TYR A 64 -16.48 20.65 3.73
CA TYR A 64 -16.62 20.25 2.33
C TYR A 64 -16.08 18.85 2.00
N PHE A 65 -15.94 17.94 2.97
CA PHE A 65 -15.45 16.60 2.67
C PHE A 65 -16.55 15.73 2.01
N ASN A 66 -16.69 15.84 0.69
CA ASN A 66 -17.48 14.91 -0.13
C ASN A 66 -16.63 13.69 -0.55
N PHE A 67 -16.06 12.98 0.42
CA PHE A 67 -15.07 11.89 0.25
C PHE A 67 -14.18 12.08 -0.98
N ASN A 68 -13.30 13.07 -0.92
CA ASN A 68 -12.37 13.39 -2.00
C ASN A 68 -10.94 13.04 -1.54
N PRO A 69 -10.46 11.80 -1.74
CA PRO A 69 -9.12 11.44 -1.30
C PRO A 69 -8.02 12.25 -2.02
N ASP A 70 -8.28 12.84 -3.19
CA ASP A 70 -7.30 13.68 -3.89
C ASP A 70 -6.98 14.96 -3.11
N LEU A 71 -8.01 15.69 -2.67
CA LEU A 71 -7.83 16.97 -1.96
C LEU A 71 -7.38 16.82 -0.50
N PHE A 72 -7.49 15.63 0.07
CA PHE A 72 -7.17 15.37 1.47
C PHE A 72 -6.06 14.32 1.60
N LEU A 73 -6.38 13.03 1.47
CA LEU A 73 -5.44 11.94 1.67
C LEU A 73 -4.19 12.03 0.78
N PHE A 74 -4.36 12.14 -0.54
CA PHE A 74 -3.24 12.15 -1.48
C PHE A 74 -2.40 13.42 -1.33
N SER A 75 -3.04 14.58 -1.14
CA SER A 75 -2.35 15.83 -0.81
C SER A 75 -1.49 15.70 0.45
N ASP A 76 -2.01 15.09 1.51
CA ASP A 76 -1.24 14.88 2.74
C ASP A 76 -0.09 13.88 2.53
N LEU A 77 -0.29 12.81 1.76
CA LEU A 77 0.79 11.87 1.43
C LEU A 77 1.92 12.54 0.64
N GLU A 78 1.60 13.49 -0.25
CA GLU A 78 2.63 14.29 -0.94
C GLU A 78 3.40 15.23 0.00
N ARG A 79 2.78 15.59 1.14
CA ARG A 79 3.34 16.42 2.22
C ARG A 79 4.01 15.60 3.32
N GLU A 80 4.56 14.44 2.95
CA GLU A 80 5.37 13.59 3.83
C GLU A 80 4.60 13.00 5.03
N TYR A 81 3.27 12.94 4.94
CA TYR A 81 2.50 12.05 5.79
C TYR A 81 2.57 10.62 5.27
N GLU A 82 2.50 9.66 6.19
CA GLU A 82 2.36 8.24 5.92
C GLU A 82 1.02 7.76 6.45
N LEU A 83 0.32 6.94 5.67
CA LEU A 83 -0.90 6.28 6.13
C LEU A 83 -0.56 5.21 7.17
N LEU A 84 -1.18 5.29 8.34
CA LEU A 84 -1.02 4.32 9.43
C LEU A 84 -2.20 3.36 9.53
N TYR A 85 -3.40 3.84 9.25
CA TYR A 85 -4.62 3.06 9.42
C TYR A 85 -5.70 3.55 8.45
N ALA A 86 -6.40 2.61 7.84
CA ALA A 86 -7.74 2.78 7.32
C ALA A 86 -8.45 1.41 7.31
N PRO A 87 -9.76 1.33 7.55
CA PRO A 87 -10.50 0.08 7.41
C PRO A 87 -10.71 -0.28 5.93
N LEU A 88 -10.96 -1.56 5.64
CA LEU A 88 -11.07 -2.06 4.25
C LEU A 88 -12.13 -1.34 3.42
N ASN A 89 -13.26 -0.92 4.00
CA ASN A 89 -14.30 -0.17 3.28
C ASN A 89 -13.83 1.22 2.83
N VAL A 90 -12.94 1.86 3.59
CA VAL A 90 -12.33 3.15 3.21
C VAL A 90 -11.32 2.90 2.08
N HIS A 91 -10.49 1.86 2.18
CA HIS A 91 -9.61 1.49 1.07
C HIS A 91 -10.36 1.23 -0.23
N TYR A 92 -11.49 0.51 -0.16
CA TYR A 92 -12.37 0.27 -1.30
C TYR A 92 -12.90 1.57 -1.91
N ALA A 93 -13.36 2.50 -1.08
CA ALA A 93 -13.84 3.81 -1.54
C ALA A 93 -12.72 4.62 -2.23
N ILE A 94 -11.50 4.58 -1.70
CA ILE A 94 -10.33 5.24 -2.31
C ILE A 94 -9.99 4.61 -3.67
N TRP A 95 -10.02 3.27 -3.79
CA TRP A 95 -9.75 2.57 -5.05
C TRP A 95 -10.80 2.91 -6.11
N ARG A 96 -12.07 2.93 -5.72
CA ARG A 96 -13.17 3.35 -6.59
C ARG A 96 -12.98 4.78 -7.09
N TYR A 97 -12.72 5.71 -6.17
CA TYR A 97 -12.49 7.11 -6.50
C TYR A 97 -11.31 7.27 -7.47
N SER A 98 -10.19 6.60 -7.18
CA SER A 98 -8.97 6.67 -7.99
C SER A 98 -9.23 6.17 -9.41
N LYS A 99 -9.96 5.06 -9.56
CA LYS A 99 -10.35 4.53 -10.87
C LYS A 99 -11.28 5.48 -11.64
N GLU A 100 -12.28 6.04 -10.97
CA GLU A 100 -13.28 6.92 -11.59
C GLU A 100 -12.72 8.29 -12.00
N ASN A 101 -11.66 8.76 -11.32
CA ASN A 101 -11.13 10.13 -11.49
C ASN A 101 -9.66 10.18 -11.92
N HIS A 102 -9.03 9.05 -12.29
CA HIS A 102 -7.59 8.96 -12.50
C HIS A 102 -6.99 10.06 -13.41
N GLU A 103 -7.69 10.40 -14.50
CA GLU A 103 -7.23 11.40 -15.47
C GLU A 103 -7.20 12.80 -14.88
N THR A 104 -8.15 13.14 -14.02
CA THR A 104 -8.36 14.48 -13.44
C THR A 104 -7.71 14.66 -12.06
N LEU A 105 -7.11 13.61 -11.49
CA LEU A 105 -6.39 13.70 -10.21
C LEU A 105 -5.27 14.74 -10.26
N ILE A 106 -5.23 15.58 -9.24
CA ILE A 106 -4.20 16.60 -9.03
C ILE A 106 -2.97 15.96 -8.37
N HIS A 107 -3.16 15.21 -7.27
CA HIS A 107 -2.08 14.67 -6.44
C HIS A 107 -1.74 13.22 -6.82
N LYS A 108 -1.29 13.03 -8.06
CA LYS A 108 -0.94 11.69 -8.59
C LYS A 108 0.23 11.04 -7.85
N LYS A 109 1.17 11.81 -7.31
CA LYS A 109 2.28 11.27 -6.49
C LYS A 109 1.71 10.72 -5.18
N GLY A 110 0.77 11.43 -4.57
CA GLY A 110 0.07 10.99 -3.36
C GLY A 110 -0.74 9.71 -3.57
N MET A 111 -1.46 9.62 -4.69
CA MET A 111 -2.15 8.38 -5.09
C MET A 111 -1.17 7.21 -5.22
N ASN A 112 -0.01 7.43 -5.85
CA ASN A 112 1.00 6.38 -6.01
C ASN A 112 1.59 5.92 -4.67
N LEU A 113 1.86 6.85 -3.74
CA LEU A 113 2.29 6.54 -2.36
C LEU A 113 1.22 5.73 -1.60
N TYR A 114 -0.06 6.02 -1.82
CA TYR A 114 -1.15 5.22 -1.27
C TYR A 114 -1.19 3.79 -1.85
N PHE A 115 -0.95 3.63 -3.14
CA PHE A 115 -0.86 2.30 -3.75
C PHE A 115 0.38 1.52 -3.27
N ASP A 116 1.53 2.19 -3.06
CA ASP A 116 2.70 1.60 -2.40
C ASP A 116 2.37 1.10 -0.99
N PHE A 117 1.57 1.87 -0.23
CA PHE A 117 1.07 1.43 1.08
C PHE A 117 0.20 0.16 0.94
N CYS A 118 -0.76 0.16 0.01
CA CYS A 118 -1.64 -0.99 -0.21
C CYS A 118 -0.85 -2.25 -0.54
N LYS A 119 0.14 -2.15 -1.44
CA LYS A 119 1.03 -3.26 -1.82
C LYS A 119 1.80 -3.79 -0.61
N ARG A 120 2.39 -2.89 0.21
CA ARG A 120 3.14 -3.25 1.42
C ARG A 120 2.31 -3.89 2.53
N LYS A 121 1.01 -3.62 2.55
CA LYS A 121 0.06 -4.16 3.55
C LYS A 121 -0.74 -5.36 3.03
N ASP A 122 -0.42 -5.89 1.85
CA ASP A 122 -1.19 -6.96 1.21
C ASP A 122 -2.69 -6.62 1.07
N ILE A 123 -2.99 -5.34 0.82
CA ILE A 123 -4.33 -4.88 0.48
C ILE A 123 -4.52 -5.11 -1.02
N THR A 124 -5.10 -6.25 -1.34
CA THR A 124 -5.31 -6.72 -2.71
C THR A 124 -6.79 -6.70 -3.08
N GLU A 125 -7.10 -6.90 -4.36
CA GLU A 125 -8.46 -7.13 -4.83
C GLU A 125 -9.15 -8.28 -4.07
N ASN A 126 -8.39 -9.34 -3.74
CA ASN A 126 -8.88 -10.48 -2.96
C ASN A 126 -9.17 -10.10 -1.50
N THR A 127 -8.33 -9.25 -0.90
CA THR A 127 -8.56 -8.72 0.45
C THR A 127 -9.83 -7.87 0.47
N MET A 128 -10.10 -7.11 -0.59
CA MET A 128 -11.34 -6.33 -0.73
C MET A 128 -12.57 -7.18 -1.03
N PHE A 129 -12.42 -8.36 -1.65
CA PHE A 129 -13.52 -9.30 -1.88
C PHE A 129 -14.20 -9.75 -0.58
N LEU A 130 -13.50 -9.69 0.57
CA LEU A 130 -14.08 -9.94 1.90
C LEU A 130 -15.27 -9.02 2.23
N LEU A 131 -15.40 -7.89 1.53
CA LEU A 131 -16.53 -6.96 1.69
C LEU A 131 -17.77 -7.39 0.87
N SER A 132 -17.69 -8.45 0.06
CA SER A 132 -18.73 -8.86 -0.90
C SER A 132 -19.09 -7.74 -1.89
N LEU A 133 -18.11 -6.92 -2.27
CA LEU A 133 -18.24 -5.81 -3.20
C LEU A 133 -17.65 -6.15 -4.57
N ASN A 134 -17.94 -5.29 -5.56
CA ASN A 134 -17.43 -5.45 -6.92
C ASN A 134 -15.90 -5.37 -6.97
N LYS A 135 -15.29 -6.19 -7.82
CA LYS A 135 -13.85 -6.17 -8.04
C LYS A 135 -13.39 -4.84 -8.66
N ILE A 136 -12.37 -4.21 -8.08
CA ILE A 136 -11.75 -2.98 -8.60
C ILE A 136 -10.28 -3.25 -8.89
N ASP A 137 -9.93 -3.26 -10.18
CA ASP A 137 -8.54 -3.31 -10.63
C ASP A 137 -7.96 -1.89 -10.72
N ILE A 138 -6.97 -1.61 -9.86
CA ILE A 138 -6.20 -0.36 -9.85
C ILE A 138 -4.77 -0.54 -10.37
N SER A 139 -4.36 -1.75 -10.74
CA SER A 139 -2.97 -2.08 -11.08
C SER A 139 -2.44 -1.21 -12.23
N LYS A 140 -3.30 -0.86 -13.19
CA LYS A 140 -2.97 -0.01 -14.34
C LYS A 140 -2.67 1.45 -14.00
N PHE A 141 -3.07 1.90 -12.81
CA PHE A 141 -2.86 3.28 -12.36
C PHE A 141 -1.65 3.41 -11.42
N TYR A 142 -1.05 2.28 -11.04
CA TYR A 142 0.05 2.21 -10.11
C TYR A 142 1.38 2.14 -10.87
N HIS A 143 2.26 3.11 -10.60
CA HIS A 143 3.58 3.19 -11.20
C HIS A 143 4.63 2.92 -10.12
N GLU A 144 4.92 1.64 -9.89
CA GLU A 144 5.94 1.23 -8.92
C GLU A 144 7.33 1.66 -9.39
N LYS A 145 8.12 2.26 -8.49
CA LYS A 145 9.50 2.68 -8.79
C LYS A 145 10.48 2.20 -7.75
N ASN A 146 11.68 1.86 -8.22
CA ASN A 146 12.86 1.65 -7.40
C ASN A 146 13.99 2.56 -7.89
N GLY A 147 14.24 3.65 -7.16
CA GLY A 147 15.13 4.71 -7.63
C GLY A 147 14.62 5.35 -8.93
N SER A 148 15.47 5.40 -9.95
CA SER A 148 15.12 5.94 -11.28
C SER A 148 14.42 4.95 -12.21
N TYR A 149 14.20 3.70 -11.78
CA TYR A 149 13.60 2.65 -12.59
C TYR A 149 12.12 2.47 -12.24
N GLU A 150 11.27 2.46 -13.26
CA GLU A 150 9.88 2.05 -13.16
C GLU A 150 9.77 0.54 -13.34
N ILE A 151 9.05 -0.14 -12.46
CA ILE A 151 8.81 -1.57 -12.59
C ILE A 151 7.79 -1.79 -13.70
N ILE A 152 8.24 -2.40 -14.79
CA ILE A 152 7.43 -2.60 -16.01
C ILE A 152 6.95 -4.05 -16.16
N GLN A 153 7.55 -4.99 -15.44
CA GLN A 153 7.16 -6.40 -15.45
C GLN A 153 7.40 -7.03 -14.08
N GLU A 154 6.52 -7.93 -13.69
CA GLU A 154 6.66 -8.74 -12.47
C GLU A 154 6.29 -10.21 -12.78
N MET A 155 7.11 -11.13 -12.29
CA MET A 155 6.84 -12.56 -12.24
C MET A 155 6.77 -12.97 -10.77
N HIS A 156 5.61 -13.45 -10.32
CA HIS A 156 5.37 -13.83 -8.94
C HIS A 156 5.55 -15.34 -8.74
N ILE A 157 6.35 -15.75 -7.76
CA ILE A 157 6.65 -17.15 -7.41
C ILE A 157 6.48 -17.36 -5.89
N ASN A 158 5.31 -17.86 -5.48
CA ASN A 158 4.90 -17.96 -4.06
C ASN A 158 5.04 -16.61 -3.34
N ASP A 159 5.94 -16.45 -2.37
CA ASP A 159 6.09 -15.18 -1.63
C ASP A 159 7.13 -14.25 -2.28
N ASP A 160 7.92 -14.78 -3.23
CA ASP A 160 8.98 -14.09 -3.95
C ASP A 160 8.49 -13.60 -5.31
N SER A 161 9.17 -12.60 -5.87
CA SER A 161 8.97 -12.10 -7.23
C SER A 161 10.32 -11.78 -7.88
N ILE A 162 10.36 -11.93 -9.21
CA ILE A 162 11.36 -11.28 -10.05
C ILE A 162 10.67 -10.12 -10.78
N VAL A 163 11.29 -8.94 -10.78
CA VAL A 163 10.78 -7.78 -11.50
C VAL A 163 11.77 -7.27 -12.54
N ILE A 164 11.27 -6.63 -13.59
CA ILE A 164 12.07 -5.83 -14.53
C ILE A 164 11.77 -4.36 -14.27
N GLY A 165 12.82 -3.60 -13.94
CA GLY A 165 12.81 -2.15 -13.90
C GLY A 165 13.32 -1.55 -15.22
N TYR A 166 12.74 -0.44 -15.65
CA TYR A 166 13.18 0.33 -16.82
C TYR A 166 13.45 1.80 -16.45
N SER A 167 14.57 2.33 -16.95
CA SER A 167 14.90 3.75 -16.84
C SER A 167 15.51 4.25 -18.16
N PRO A 168 14.88 5.22 -18.85
CA PRO A 168 15.39 5.72 -20.12
C PRO A 168 16.69 6.54 -19.98
N THR A 169 16.98 7.03 -18.77
CA THR A 169 18.11 7.92 -18.49
C THR A 169 19.30 7.21 -17.83
N SER A 170 19.10 6.02 -17.29
CA SER A 170 20.19 5.23 -16.70
C SER A 170 21.09 4.63 -17.79
N PRO A 171 22.43 4.50 -17.55
CA PRO A 171 23.33 3.86 -18.49
C PRO A 171 22.91 2.43 -18.85
N ALA A 172 22.55 1.65 -17.83
CA ALA A 172 21.84 0.40 -17.99
C ALA A 172 20.33 0.65 -17.96
N LYS A 173 19.68 0.54 -19.11
CA LYS A 173 18.25 0.88 -19.25
C LYS A 173 17.32 -0.07 -18.52
N PHE A 174 17.72 -1.33 -18.36
CA PHE A 174 16.93 -2.36 -17.72
C PHE A 174 17.66 -2.95 -16.51
N VAL A 175 16.90 -3.43 -15.55
CA VAL A 175 17.43 -4.13 -14.38
C VAL A 175 16.45 -5.20 -13.94
N THR A 176 16.95 -6.36 -13.53
CA THR A 176 16.15 -7.38 -12.86
C THR A 176 16.44 -7.36 -11.37
N TRP A 177 15.41 -7.38 -10.53
CA TRP A 177 15.55 -7.54 -9.09
C TRP A 177 14.77 -8.75 -8.60
N GLU A 178 15.32 -9.43 -7.60
CA GLU A 178 14.53 -10.27 -6.71
C GLU A 178 13.87 -9.41 -5.64
N THR A 179 12.67 -9.76 -5.25
CA THR A 179 11.93 -9.09 -4.19
C THR A 179 10.89 -10.05 -3.64
N ASN A 180 10.16 -9.67 -2.59
CA ASN A 180 8.90 -10.31 -2.24
C ASN A 180 7.69 -9.56 -2.84
N GLY A 181 6.55 -10.24 -2.98
CA GLY A 181 5.36 -9.69 -3.64
C GLY A 181 4.86 -8.36 -3.04
N ASN A 182 4.94 -8.25 -1.70
CA ASN A 182 4.53 -7.04 -0.96
C ASN A 182 5.67 -6.03 -0.72
N ARG A 183 6.87 -6.26 -1.25
CA ARG A 183 8.04 -5.38 -1.06
C ARG A 183 8.45 -5.15 0.40
N LYS A 184 7.99 -5.98 1.36
CA LYS A 184 8.32 -5.84 2.79
C LYS A 184 9.83 -5.80 3.06
N TYR A 185 10.64 -6.48 2.25
CA TYR A 185 12.11 -6.48 2.39
C TYR A 185 12.83 -5.66 1.32
N GLY A 186 12.07 -4.87 0.54
CA GLY A 186 12.59 -4.12 -0.60
C GLY A 186 13.09 -5.01 -1.74
N PHE A 187 13.86 -4.40 -2.63
CA PHE A 187 14.46 -5.06 -3.79
C PHE A 187 15.87 -5.53 -3.46
N TYR A 188 16.17 -6.79 -3.75
CA TYR A 188 17.47 -7.42 -3.52
C TYR A 188 18.03 -8.06 -4.80
N THR A 189 19.35 -8.17 -4.85
CA THR A 189 20.09 -8.84 -5.95
C THR A 189 19.74 -8.30 -7.35
N GLY A 190 20.34 -7.17 -7.74
CA GLY A 190 20.09 -6.52 -9.03
C GLY A 190 21.05 -6.93 -10.14
N HIS A 191 20.54 -7.30 -11.33
CA HIS A 191 21.35 -7.45 -12.56
C HIS A 191 20.94 -6.40 -13.58
N TYR A 192 21.91 -5.71 -14.19
CA TYR A 192 21.69 -4.55 -15.04
C TYR A 192 21.98 -4.85 -16.51
N PHE A 193 21.13 -4.37 -17.41
CA PHE A 193 21.16 -4.67 -18.84
C PHE A 193 20.89 -3.41 -19.68
N ASN A 194 21.42 -3.41 -20.90
CA ASN A 194 21.12 -2.35 -21.88
C ASN A 194 19.92 -2.71 -22.78
N ASP A 195 19.62 -3.99 -22.89
CA ASP A 195 18.62 -4.56 -23.78
C ASP A 195 17.51 -5.30 -23.00
N TYR A 196 16.27 -5.19 -23.47
CA TYR A 196 15.11 -5.78 -22.81
C TYR A 196 15.12 -7.31 -22.89
N GLU A 197 15.54 -7.90 -24.02
CA GLU A 197 15.56 -9.35 -24.21
C GLU A 197 16.59 -10.01 -23.28
N GLU A 198 17.71 -9.36 -23.02
CA GLU A 198 18.68 -9.82 -22.02
C GLU A 198 18.10 -9.81 -20.60
N ALA A 199 17.43 -8.72 -20.22
CA ALA A 199 16.75 -8.62 -18.94
C ALA A 199 15.63 -9.66 -18.79
N TYR A 200 14.87 -9.91 -19.86
CA TYR A 200 13.81 -10.90 -19.88
C TYR A 200 14.36 -12.34 -19.75
N LYS A 201 15.45 -12.67 -20.45
CA LYS A 201 16.14 -13.97 -20.31
C LYS A 201 16.66 -14.19 -18.90
N ASP A 202 17.22 -13.15 -18.28
CA ASP A 202 17.65 -13.23 -16.88
C ASP A 202 16.47 -13.44 -15.93
N MET A 203 15.37 -12.70 -16.11
CA MET A 203 14.12 -12.90 -15.36
C MET A 203 13.61 -14.33 -15.49
N GLU A 204 13.56 -14.88 -16.70
CA GLU A 204 13.11 -16.27 -16.95
C GLU A 204 13.99 -17.28 -16.20
N LYS A 205 15.31 -17.14 -16.31
CA LYS A 205 16.29 -18.01 -15.64
C LYS A 205 16.13 -17.96 -14.12
N ARG A 206 16.04 -16.76 -13.54
CA ARG A 206 15.92 -16.56 -12.09
C ARG A 206 14.56 -17.04 -11.57
N SER A 207 13.50 -16.85 -12.34
CA SER A 207 12.16 -17.35 -12.00
C SER A 207 12.12 -18.88 -11.94
N LYS A 208 12.74 -19.58 -12.92
CA LYS A 208 12.86 -21.04 -12.90
C LYS A 208 13.63 -21.53 -11.67
N TYR A 209 14.75 -20.89 -11.36
CA TYR A 209 15.56 -21.22 -10.20
C TYR A 209 14.80 -21.02 -8.88
N LEU A 210 14.07 -19.91 -8.72
CA LEU A 210 13.22 -19.67 -7.55
C LEU A 210 12.11 -20.71 -7.42
N LEU A 211 11.47 -21.10 -8.53
CA LEU A 211 10.43 -22.12 -8.53
C LEU A 211 10.99 -23.49 -8.06
N GLU A 212 12.13 -23.91 -8.58
CA GLU A 212 12.79 -25.16 -8.19
C GLU A 212 13.15 -25.19 -6.71
N GLN A 213 13.73 -24.09 -6.19
CA GLN A 213 14.00 -23.94 -4.76
C GLN A 213 12.74 -24.05 -3.92
N ASN A 214 11.67 -23.36 -4.33
CA ASN A 214 10.39 -23.36 -3.63
C ASN A 214 9.79 -24.77 -3.58
N LEU A 215 9.80 -25.51 -4.70
CA LEU A 215 9.34 -26.90 -4.76
C LEU A 215 10.17 -27.80 -3.84
N CYS A 216 11.50 -27.63 -3.81
CA CYS A 216 12.38 -28.37 -2.91
C CYS A 216 12.07 -28.11 -1.44
N ARG A 217 11.86 -26.84 -1.05
CA ARG A 217 11.48 -26.44 0.32
C ARG A 217 10.14 -27.06 0.72
N LYS A 218 9.11 -26.95 -0.12
CA LYS A 218 7.78 -27.55 0.13
C LYS A 218 7.86 -29.07 0.27
N ARG A 219 8.60 -29.76 -0.61
CA ARG A 219 8.81 -31.22 -0.51
C ARG A 219 9.46 -31.62 0.80
N ASN A 220 10.49 -30.89 1.24
CA ASN A 220 11.18 -31.17 2.50
C ASN A 220 10.31 -30.90 3.73
N PHE A 221 9.49 -29.85 3.70
CA PHE A 221 8.51 -29.56 4.75
C PHE A 221 7.48 -30.69 4.90
N LEU A 222 6.89 -31.15 3.79
CA LEU A 222 5.92 -32.26 3.81
C LEU A 222 6.53 -33.55 4.36
N ARG A 223 7.77 -33.88 3.97
CA ARG A 223 8.47 -35.06 4.50
C ARG A 223 8.66 -35.00 6.02
N LYS A 224 9.06 -33.85 6.56
CA LYS A 224 9.25 -33.66 8.01
C LYS A 224 7.94 -33.80 8.78
N ASN A 225 6.86 -33.23 8.27
CA ASN A 225 5.56 -33.29 8.95
C ASN A 225 4.97 -34.71 8.96
N LYS A 226 5.16 -35.49 7.89
CA LYS A 226 4.73 -36.89 7.84
C LYS A 226 5.42 -37.73 8.93
N ILE A 227 6.75 -37.57 9.07
CA ILE A 227 7.54 -38.28 10.10
C ILE A 227 7.09 -37.92 11.53
N ASN A 228 6.64 -36.68 11.76
CA ASN A 228 6.18 -36.23 13.07
C ASN A 228 4.75 -36.68 13.41
N GLN A 229 3.93 -37.06 12.42
CA GLN A 229 2.58 -37.60 12.64
C GLN A 229 2.59 -39.13 12.84
N GLU A 230 3.68 -39.79 12.45
CA GLU A 230 3.90 -41.24 12.61
C GLU A 230 4.66 -41.58 13.92
N ARG A 231 4.87 -40.60 14.80
CA ARG A 231 5.44 -40.75 16.15
C ARG A 231 4.39 -40.41 17.19
#